data_AF-R0I9Q7-F1
#
_entry.id   AF-R0I9Q7-F1
#
_cell.length_a   1.000
_cell.length_b   1.000
_cell.length_c   1.000
_cell.angle_alpha   90.00
_cell.angle_beta   90.00
_cell.angle_gamma   90.00
#
_symmetry.space_group_name_H-M   'P 1'
#
loop_
_entity.id
_entity.type
_entity.pdbx_description
1 polymer ?
#
loop_
_entity_poly.entity_id
_entity_poly.type
_entity_poly.pdbx_seq_one_letter_code
_entity_poly.pdbx_strand_id
1 'polypeptide(L)'
;MNTKKSKGKQKINIKKIERSKDRLVTLSKRRNGIYTKLCELSVLCRIHIAFLGYTDSGKPFTFGSPSFQANVQELCTLYNNVVEQTRAEEVKAMKAAASMEPFPEDAWWKMHMTKEQDQEEAKKFLDKFEGLYEKLCDEIDVRSQRRDAARNHI
;
A
#
# COMPACT_ATOMS: atom_id res chain seq x y z
N MET A 1 -6.86 58.00 -15.47
CA MET A 1 -7.55 56.72 -15.17
C MET A 1 -6.53 55.59 -15.30
N ASN A 2 -6.15 54.93 -14.21
CA ASN A 2 -5.18 53.81 -14.26
C ASN A 2 -5.90 52.53 -14.68
N THR A 3 -5.77 52.16 -15.96
CA THR A 3 -6.28 50.87 -16.46
C THR A 3 -5.29 49.75 -16.09
N LYS A 4 -5.76 48.73 -15.37
CA LYS A 4 -4.91 47.57 -15.02
C LYS A 4 -4.49 46.82 -16.28
N LYS A 5 -3.18 46.61 -16.45
CA LYS A 5 -2.59 45.91 -17.62
C LYS A 5 -3.01 44.44 -17.77
N SER A 6 -3.39 43.75 -16.68
CA SER A 6 -3.88 42.36 -16.76
C SER A 6 -4.82 41.99 -15.61
N LYS A 7 -5.57 40.89 -15.79
CA LYS A 7 -6.46 40.32 -14.77
C LYS A 7 -5.72 39.59 -13.64
N GLY A 8 -4.40 39.41 -13.71
CA GLY A 8 -3.62 38.65 -12.71
C GLY A 8 -3.94 37.14 -12.70
N LYS A 9 -3.54 36.44 -11.64
CA LYS A 9 -3.77 34.99 -11.47
C LYS A 9 -5.27 34.73 -11.24
N GLN A 10 -5.87 33.93 -12.12
CA GLN A 10 -7.28 33.55 -12.05
C GLN A 10 -7.43 32.13 -11.49
N LYS A 11 -8.50 31.89 -10.73
CA LYS A 11 -8.88 30.54 -10.28
C LYS A 11 -9.39 29.75 -11.49
N ILE A 12 -8.97 28.49 -11.60
CA ILE A 12 -9.42 27.56 -12.64
C ILE A 12 -9.87 26.24 -11.99
N ASN A 13 -10.79 25.53 -12.63
CA ASN A 13 -11.24 24.22 -12.16
C ASN A 13 -10.15 23.15 -12.36
N ILE A 14 -10.06 22.19 -11.45
CA ILE A 14 -9.15 21.03 -11.57
C ILE A 14 -9.79 19.99 -12.48
N LYS A 15 -9.75 20.28 -13.77
CA LYS A 15 -10.17 19.40 -14.87
C LYS A 15 -9.26 19.61 -16.07
N LYS A 16 -9.42 18.81 -17.13
CA LYS A 16 -8.68 19.02 -18.39
C LYS A 16 -8.95 20.44 -18.92
N ILE A 17 -7.88 21.14 -19.29
CA ILE A 17 -7.97 22.45 -19.95
C ILE A 17 -8.22 22.17 -21.44
N GLU A 18 -9.39 22.54 -21.94
CA GLU A 18 -9.79 22.20 -23.33
C GLU A 18 -8.89 22.86 -24.37
N ARG A 19 -8.59 24.16 -24.19
CA ARG A 19 -7.76 24.91 -25.13
C ARG A 19 -6.31 24.45 -25.09
N SER A 20 -5.85 23.86 -26.20
CA SER A 20 -4.50 23.27 -26.32
C SER A 20 -3.36 24.24 -25.94
N LYS A 21 -3.40 25.48 -26.43
CA LYS A 21 -2.38 26.51 -26.11
C LYS A 21 -2.31 26.79 -24.60
N ASP A 22 -3.47 26.98 -23.96
CA ASP A 22 -3.54 27.26 -22.52
C ASP A 22 -3.11 26.04 -21.70
N ARG A 23 -3.43 24.83 -22.17
CA ARG A 23 -3.00 23.57 -21.55
C ARG A 23 -1.48 23.40 -21.60
N LEU A 24 -0.85 23.66 -22.75
CA LEU A 24 0.61 23.61 -22.90
C LEU A 24 1.32 24.64 -22.02
N VAL A 25 0.83 25.88 -22.00
CA VAL A 25 1.38 26.93 -21.12
C VAL A 25 1.22 26.54 -19.65
N THR A 26 0.07 26.00 -19.27
CA THR A 26 -0.20 25.55 -17.91
C THR A 26 0.69 24.38 -17.51
N LEU A 27 0.88 23.40 -18.40
CA LEU A 27 1.79 22.27 -18.18
C LEU A 27 3.21 22.78 -17.92
N SER A 28 3.73 23.66 -18.77
CA SER A 28 5.07 24.24 -18.59
C SER A 28 5.23 24.98 -17.26
N LYS A 29 4.26 25.82 -16.89
CA LYS A 29 4.29 26.57 -15.62
C LYS A 29 4.17 25.66 -14.41
N ARG A 30 3.23 24.70 -14.42
CA ARG A 30 3.02 23.75 -13.33
C ARG A 30 4.21 22.81 -13.17
N ARG A 31 4.76 22.29 -14.27
CA ARG A 31 5.97 21.46 -14.26
C ARG A 31 7.12 22.20 -13.57
N ASN A 32 7.37 23.45 -13.91
CA ASN A 32 8.42 24.24 -13.28
C ASN A 32 8.16 24.46 -11.77
N GLY A 33 6.91 24.75 -11.40
CA GLY A 33 6.52 24.87 -10.00
C GLY A 33 6.71 23.56 -9.22
N ILE A 34 6.32 22.42 -9.80
CA ILE A 34 6.53 21.09 -9.23
C ILE A 34 8.03 20.83 -9.05
N TYR A 35 8.87 21.10 -10.05
CA TYR A 35 10.32 20.90 -9.96
C TYR A 35 10.94 21.73 -8.84
N THR A 36 10.48 22.98 -8.68
CA THR A 36 10.92 23.83 -7.58
C THR A 36 10.56 23.19 -6.23
N LYS A 37 9.34 22.68 -6.08
CA LYS A 37 8.90 22.00 -4.85
C LYS A 37 9.60 20.69 -4.57
N LEU A 38 9.88 19.89 -5.61
CA LEU A 38 10.66 18.66 -5.44
C LEU A 38 12.11 18.96 -5.06
N CYS A 39 12.71 20.03 -5.62
CA CYS A 39 14.03 20.49 -5.24
C CYS A 39 14.07 20.96 -3.77
N GLU A 40 13.14 21.83 -3.37
CA GLU A 40 12.99 22.27 -1.98
C GLU A 40 12.84 21.05 -1.04
N LEU A 41 11.97 20.10 -1.39
CA LEU A 41 11.71 18.90 -0.58
C LEU A 41 12.96 18.01 -0.45
N SER A 42 13.68 17.78 -1.55
CA SER A 42 14.90 16.97 -1.53
C SER A 42 15.97 17.59 -0.64
N VAL A 43 16.15 18.92 -0.70
CA VAL A 43 17.13 19.64 0.12
C VAL A 43 16.72 19.67 1.59
N LEU A 44 15.47 20.00 1.89
CA LEU A 44 14.98 20.14 3.27
C LEU A 44 14.95 18.81 4.02
N CYS A 45 14.50 17.74 3.35
CA CYS A 45 14.33 16.44 3.98
C CYS A 45 15.51 15.50 3.75
N ARG A 46 16.50 15.89 2.92
CA ARG A 46 17.63 15.03 2.52
C ARG A 46 17.16 13.69 1.94
N ILE A 47 16.13 13.73 1.11
CA ILE A 47 15.54 12.54 0.50
C ILE A 47 15.87 12.44 -0.99
N HIS A 48 15.96 11.20 -1.46
CA HIS A 48 16.05 10.86 -2.87
C HIS A 48 14.65 10.95 -3.50
N ILE A 49 14.55 11.63 -4.65
CA ILE A 49 13.28 11.86 -5.34
C ILE A 49 13.44 11.49 -6.81
N ALA A 50 12.49 10.72 -7.35
CA ALA A 50 12.31 10.49 -8.77
C ALA A 50 10.89 10.88 -9.18
N PHE A 51 10.77 11.74 -10.20
CA PHE A 51 9.50 12.18 -10.74
C PHE A 51 9.48 12.00 -12.25
N LEU A 52 8.42 11.39 -12.76
CA LEU A 52 8.17 11.12 -14.17
C LEU A 52 6.78 11.62 -14.54
N GLY A 53 6.69 12.38 -15.62
CA GLY A 53 5.42 12.79 -16.23
C GLY A 53 5.46 12.64 -17.74
N TYR A 54 4.28 12.65 -18.36
CA TYR A 54 4.11 12.58 -19.81
C TYR A 54 3.33 13.78 -20.32
N THR A 55 3.70 14.26 -21.50
CA THR A 55 2.89 15.23 -22.25
C THR A 55 1.75 14.51 -22.98
N ASP A 56 0.74 15.26 -23.43
CA ASP A 56 -0.30 14.73 -24.33
C ASP A 56 0.28 14.09 -25.61
N SER A 57 1.50 14.48 -26.02
CA SER A 57 2.21 13.90 -27.16
C SER A 57 2.96 12.61 -26.84
N GLY A 58 2.83 12.08 -25.62
CA GLY A 58 3.56 10.88 -25.15
C GLY A 58 5.04 11.13 -24.82
N LYS A 59 5.54 12.36 -24.99
CA LYS A 59 6.94 12.69 -24.61
C LYS A 59 7.09 12.71 -23.10
N PRO A 60 8.01 11.91 -22.52
CA PRO A 60 8.27 11.93 -21.09
C PRO A 60 9.05 13.19 -20.69
N PHE A 61 8.91 13.57 -19.42
CA PHE A 61 9.76 14.54 -18.75
C PHE A 61 10.03 14.05 -17.33
N THR A 62 11.25 14.26 -16.87
CA THR A 62 11.71 13.73 -15.58
C THR A 62 12.33 14.82 -14.71
N PHE A 63 12.31 14.58 -13.40
CA PHE A 63 13.10 15.27 -12.40
C PHE A 63 13.66 14.22 -11.45
N GLY A 64 14.89 14.39 -11.00
CA GLY A 64 15.41 13.59 -9.93
C GLY A 64 16.51 14.29 -9.15
N SER A 65 16.59 13.95 -7.88
CA SER A 65 17.62 14.42 -6.95
C SER A 65 18.06 13.23 -6.11
N PRO A 66 19.35 12.82 -6.15
CA PRO A 66 20.45 13.40 -6.91
C PRO A 66 20.39 13.15 -8.43
N SER A 67 19.80 12.04 -8.88
CA SER A 67 19.60 11.73 -10.31
C SER A 67 18.37 10.84 -10.47
N PHE A 68 17.55 11.13 -11.49
CA PHE A 68 16.36 10.31 -11.79
C PHE A 68 16.77 8.86 -12.09
N GLN A 69 17.78 8.66 -12.94
CA GLN A 69 18.21 7.33 -13.35
C GLN A 69 18.79 6.54 -12.18
N ALA A 70 19.61 7.17 -11.34
CA ALA A 70 20.19 6.51 -10.16
C ALA A 70 19.09 6.05 -9.19
N ASN A 71 18.13 6.94 -8.89
CA ASN A 71 17.03 6.65 -7.97
C ASN A 71 16.12 5.53 -8.51
N VAL A 72 15.83 5.53 -9.81
CA VAL A 72 15.03 4.45 -10.44
C VAL A 72 15.80 3.12 -10.42
N GLN A 73 17.10 3.14 -10.71
CA GLN A 73 17.91 1.92 -10.68
C GLN A 73 17.96 1.30 -9.28
N GLU A 74 18.10 2.14 -8.25
CA GLU A 74 18.06 1.71 -6.85
C GLU A 74 16.71 1.08 -6.49
N LEU A 75 15.61 1.73 -6.84
CA LEU A 75 14.25 1.20 -6.62
C LEU A 75 14.03 -0.14 -7.34
N CYS A 76 14.47 -0.27 -8.60
CA CYS A 76 14.40 -1.53 -9.33
C CYS A 76 15.22 -2.63 -8.66
N THR A 77 16.40 -2.30 -8.15
CA THR A 77 17.28 -3.26 -7.45
C THR A 77 16.62 -3.74 -6.16
N LEU A 78 16.08 -2.82 -5.36
CA LEU A 78 15.36 -3.15 -4.13
C LEU A 78 14.15 -4.05 -4.41
N TYR A 79 13.35 -3.70 -5.42
CA TYR A 79 12.18 -4.48 -5.81
C TYR A 79 12.55 -5.90 -6.24
N ASN A 80 13.55 -6.05 -7.11
CA ASN A 80 14.01 -7.36 -7.58
C ASN A 80 14.52 -8.21 -6.41
N ASN A 81 15.27 -7.61 -5.48
CA ASN A 81 15.74 -8.34 -4.30
C ASN A 81 14.59 -8.86 -3.44
N VAL A 82 13.54 -8.06 -3.21
CA VAL A 82 12.35 -8.50 -2.47
C VAL A 82 11.66 -9.65 -3.18
N VAL A 83 11.47 -9.55 -4.50
CA VAL A 83 10.84 -10.62 -5.29
C VAL A 83 11.63 -11.92 -5.21
N GLU A 84 12.97 -11.86 -5.32
CA GLU A 84 13.81 -13.04 -5.23
C GLU A 84 13.84 -13.63 -3.81
N GLN A 85 13.76 -12.80 -2.76
CA GLN A 85 13.62 -13.28 -1.38
C GLN A 85 12.30 -14.01 -1.18
N THR A 86 11.17 -13.45 -1.61
CA THR A 86 9.86 -14.11 -1.52
C THR A 86 9.85 -15.45 -2.26
N ARG A 87 10.41 -15.49 -3.48
CA ARG A 87 10.55 -16.75 -4.24
C ARG A 87 11.42 -17.78 -3.52
N ALA A 88 12.53 -17.35 -2.94
CA ALA A 88 13.42 -18.24 -2.20
C ALA A 88 12.72 -18.81 -0.95
N GLU A 89 11.90 -18.00 -0.27
CA GLU A 89 11.09 -18.44 0.86
C GLU A 89 10.00 -19.43 0.44
N GLU A 90 9.30 -19.18 -0.66
CA GLU A 90 8.31 -20.12 -1.23
C GLU A 90 8.95 -21.47 -1.57
N VAL A 91 10.12 -21.45 -2.23
CA VAL A 91 10.86 -22.68 -2.57
C VAL A 91 11.32 -23.40 -1.31
N LYS A 92 11.75 -22.68 -0.28
CA LYS A 92 12.10 -23.28 1.02
C LYS A 92 10.89 -23.89 1.71
N ALA A 93 9.74 -23.20 1.72
CA ALA A 93 8.50 -23.70 2.30
C ALA A 93 8.02 -24.96 1.57
N MET A 94 8.07 -24.96 0.23
CA MET A 94 7.69 -26.10 -0.59
C MET A 94 8.63 -27.30 -0.40
N LYS A 95 9.95 -27.06 -0.29
CA LYS A 95 10.92 -28.11 0.07
C LYS A 95 10.68 -28.64 1.48
N ALA A 96 10.45 -27.76 2.45
CA ALA A 96 10.15 -28.15 3.83
C ALA A 96 8.89 -29.02 3.89
N ALA A 97 7.81 -28.62 3.21
CA ALA A 97 6.58 -29.38 3.10
C ALA A 97 6.77 -30.74 2.39
N ALA A 98 7.60 -30.79 1.35
CA ALA A 98 7.92 -32.04 0.64
C ALA A 98 8.84 -32.97 1.44
N SER A 99 9.66 -32.42 2.36
CA SER A 99 10.54 -33.17 3.25
C SER A 99 9.89 -33.53 4.60
N MET A 100 8.68 -33.04 4.89
CA MET A 100 7.90 -33.58 5.99
C MET A 100 7.54 -35.01 5.63
N GLU A 101 7.86 -35.95 6.53
CA GLU A 101 7.40 -37.34 6.45
C GLU A 101 5.89 -37.35 6.15
N PRO A 102 5.39 -38.32 5.34
CA PRO A 102 3.96 -38.53 5.21
C PRO A 102 3.35 -38.52 6.61
N PHE A 103 2.40 -37.60 6.84
CA PHE A 103 1.76 -37.49 8.15
C PHE A 103 1.36 -38.90 8.63
N PRO A 104 1.69 -39.29 9.88
CA PRO A 104 1.38 -40.62 10.41
C PRO A 104 -0.06 -41.00 10.02
N GLU A 105 -0.28 -42.19 9.48
CA GLU A 105 -1.63 -42.63 9.10
C GLU A 105 -2.60 -42.55 10.29
N ASP A 106 -2.05 -42.68 11.48
CA ASP A 106 -2.62 -42.64 12.83
C ASP A 106 -2.67 -41.22 13.45
N ALA A 107 -2.55 -40.16 12.63
CA ALA A 107 -2.80 -38.80 13.06
C ALA A 107 -4.24 -38.65 13.60
N TRP A 108 -4.42 -38.10 14.80
CA TRP A 108 -5.73 -38.03 15.48
C TRP A 108 -6.79 -37.23 14.72
N TRP A 109 -6.40 -36.30 13.83
CA TRP A 109 -7.33 -35.58 12.94
C TRP A 109 -7.72 -36.36 11.67
N LYS A 110 -7.08 -37.52 11.40
CA LYS A 110 -7.53 -38.54 10.44
C LYS A 110 -8.36 -39.64 11.13
N MET A 111 -8.94 -39.37 12.30
CA MET A 111 -9.95 -40.26 12.90
C MET A 111 -11.07 -40.49 11.88
N HIS A 112 -11.15 -41.71 11.33
CA HIS A 112 -12.36 -42.17 10.66
C HIS A 112 -13.47 -42.23 11.71
N MET A 113 -14.32 -41.20 11.76
CA MET A 113 -15.46 -41.13 12.69
C MET A 113 -16.29 -42.40 12.58
N THR A 114 -16.12 -43.30 13.55
CA THR A 114 -16.90 -44.53 13.66
C THR A 114 -17.22 -44.77 15.13
N LYS A 115 -18.16 -43.96 15.64
CA LYS A 115 -19.23 -44.27 16.63
C LYS A 115 -19.89 -42.95 17.07
N GLU A 116 -21.21 -42.95 17.20
CA GLU A 116 -22.05 -41.76 17.49
C GLU A 116 -21.69 -41.02 18.81
N GLN A 117 -20.95 -41.64 19.74
CA GLN A 117 -20.56 -41.01 21.01
C GLN A 117 -19.52 -39.89 20.84
N ASP A 118 -18.65 -39.95 19.83
CA ASP A 118 -17.58 -38.97 19.63
C ASP A 118 -18.08 -37.69 18.94
N GLN A 119 -19.25 -37.75 18.30
CA GLN A 119 -19.87 -36.61 17.62
C GLN A 119 -20.49 -35.60 18.62
N GLU A 120 -20.95 -36.10 19.77
CA GLU A 120 -21.44 -35.27 20.88
C GLU A 120 -20.30 -34.49 21.53
N GLU A 121 -19.13 -35.13 21.71
CA GLU A 121 -17.93 -34.46 22.23
C GLU A 121 -17.36 -33.46 21.23
N ALA A 122 -17.36 -33.79 19.93
CA ALA A 122 -16.96 -32.84 18.89
C ALA A 122 -17.88 -31.61 18.85
N LYS A 123 -19.20 -31.79 19.01
CA LYS A 123 -20.15 -30.67 19.15
C LYS A 123 -19.89 -29.85 20.41
N LYS A 124 -19.69 -30.50 21.56
CA LYS A 124 -19.34 -29.80 22.81
C LYS A 124 -18.03 -29.00 22.69
N PHE A 125 -17.07 -29.52 21.94
CA PHE A 125 -15.80 -28.84 21.69
C PHE A 125 -15.99 -27.64 20.77
N LEU A 126 -16.79 -27.77 19.70
CA LEU A 126 -17.15 -26.69 18.80
C LEU A 126 -17.92 -25.57 19.51
N ASP A 127 -18.94 -25.90 20.32
CA ASP A 127 -19.68 -24.93 21.14
C ASP A 127 -18.75 -24.16 22.08
N LYS A 128 -17.80 -24.88 22.70
CA LYS A 128 -16.81 -24.25 23.58
C LYS A 128 -15.89 -23.30 22.80
N PHE A 129 -15.52 -23.66 21.58
CA PHE A 129 -14.68 -22.84 20.72
C PHE A 129 -15.43 -21.59 20.24
N GLU A 130 -16.68 -21.73 19.80
CA GLU A 130 -17.55 -20.61 19.43
C GLU A 130 -17.75 -19.64 20.59
N GLY A 131 -18.01 -20.15 21.80
CA GLY A 131 -18.14 -19.31 22.99
C GLY A 131 -16.85 -18.58 23.40
N LEU A 132 -15.66 -19.11 23.05
CA LEU A 132 -14.40 -18.38 23.21
C LEU A 132 -14.22 -17.30 22.14
N TYR A 133 -14.68 -17.58 20.92
CA TYR A 133 -14.62 -16.64 19.81
C TYR A 133 -15.52 -15.41 20.05
N GLU A 134 -16.75 -15.63 20.52
CA GLU A 134 -17.67 -14.52 20.88
C GLU A 134 -17.09 -13.63 21.98
N LYS A 135 -16.53 -14.23 23.04
CA LYS A 135 -15.86 -13.46 24.12
C LYS A 135 -14.70 -12.62 23.60
N LEU A 136 -13.96 -13.13 22.62
CA LEU A 136 -12.86 -12.38 22.01
C LEU A 136 -13.39 -11.21 21.19
N CYS A 137 -14.47 -11.40 20.42
CA CYS A 137 -15.13 -10.32 19.67
C CYS A 137 -15.63 -9.22 20.63
N ASP A 138 -16.30 -9.59 21.71
CA ASP A 138 -16.80 -8.63 22.71
C ASP A 138 -15.65 -7.82 23.35
N GLU A 139 -14.56 -8.49 23.73
CA GLU A 139 -13.38 -7.83 24.30
C GLU A 139 -12.73 -6.86 23.31
N ILE A 140 -12.69 -7.21 22.01
CA ILE A 140 -12.19 -6.33 20.95
C ILE A 140 -13.09 -5.10 20.80
N ASP A 141 -14.41 -5.27 20.82
CA ASP A 141 -15.38 -4.16 20.71
C ASP A 141 -15.31 -3.22 21.92
N VAL A 142 -15.22 -3.74 23.13
CA VAL A 142 -15.01 -2.94 24.36
C VAL A 142 -13.71 -2.14 24.27
N ARG A 143 -12.63 -2.74 23.75
CA ARG A 143 -11.36 -2.03 23.53
C ARG A 143 -11.44 -0.98 22.43
N SER A 144 -12.28 -1.17 21.41
CA SER A 144 -12.54 -0.14 20.41
C SER A 144 -13.28 1.05 21.01
N GLN A 145 -14.37 0.80 21.72
CA GLN A 145 -15.20 1.86 22.34
C GLN A 145 -14.42 2.67 23.38
N ARG A 146 -13.53 2.03 24.18
CA ARG A 146 -12.63 2.74 25.11
C ARG A 146 -11.65 3.66 24.38
N ARG A 147 -11.13 3.23 23.23
CA ARG A 147 -10.25 4.08 22.39
C ARG A 147 -11.00 5.26 21.80
N ASP A 148 -12.24 5.05 21.35
CA ASP A 148 -13.07 6.12 20.77
C ASP A 148 -13.55 7.13 21.83
N ALA A 149 -13.91 6.65 23.03
CA ALA A 149 -14.26 7.51 24.17
C ALA A 149 -13.08 8.36 24.66
N ALA A 150 -11.86 7.81 24.67
CA ALA A 150 -10.64 8.55 24.99
C ALA A 150 -10.30 9.61 23.92
N ARG A 151 -10.74 9.40 22.67
CA ARG A 151 -10.51 10.32 21.55
C ARG A 151 -11.50 11.49 21.50
N ASN A 152 -12.71 11.32 22.03
CA ASN A 152 -13.76 12.35 22.08
C ASN A 152 -13.69 13.28 23.31
N HIS A 153 -12.72 13.06 24.22
CA HIS A 153 -12.49 13.90 25.41
C HIS A 153 -11.29 14.87 25.26
N ILE A 154 -10.78 15.04 24.04
CA ILE A 154 -9.82 16.07 23.62
C ILE A 154 -10.52 16.98 22.62
#